data_AF-A0A8J2R6R1-F1
#
_entry.id   AF-A0A8J2R6R1-F1
#
_cell.length_a   1.000
_cell.length_b   1.000
_cell.length_c   1.000
_cell.angle_alpha   90.00
_cell.angle_beta   90.00
_cell.angle_gamma   90.00
#
_symmetry.space_group_name_H-M   'P 1'
#
loop_
_entity.id
_entity.type
_entity.pdbx_description
1 polymer ?
#
loop_
_entity_poly.entity_id
_entity_poly.type
_entity_poly.pdbx_seq_one_letter_code
_entity_poly.pdbx_strand_id
1 'polypeptide(L)'
;MAEIKQVRNKKLLPDLRKEGELKKDIVLSTTEKHGVSTGSRLFSHHTLASVRKLSFYHPFFLPDDNLDVILTSTYNHSTERFADKEDLYLQPETIGCETWRRLRNTNDKRPPSRVPMGHPMKRGGITERKSPFSVKLMNSGVHSSQTNPGYSRQPAGGAIFFY
;
A
#
# COMPACT_ATOMS: atom_id res chain seq x y z
N MET A 1 15.24 -7.37 8.89
CA MET A 1 14.05 -6.65 8.38
C MET A 1 14.37 -5.16 8.40
N ALA A 2 14.00 -4.40 7.39
CA ALA A 2 14.36 -2.98 7.35
C ALA A 2 13.48 -2.19 8.34
N GLU A 3 14.10 -1.55 9.31
CA GLU A 3 13.45 -0.96 10.49
C GLU A 3 12.74 0.35 10.14
N ILE A 4 11.53 0.55 10.68
CA ILE A 4 10.77 1.80 10.53
C ILE A 4 11.38 2.85 11.45
N LYS A 5 11.89 3.95 10.90
CA LYS A 5 12.51 5.01 11.69
C LYS A 5 11.52 6.12 12.00
N GLN A 6 11.32 6.42 13.28
CA GLN A 6 10.58 7.60 13.70
C GLN A 6 11.43 8.87 13.53
N VAL A 7 10.92 9.85 12.79
CA VAL A 7 11.60 11.14 12.57
C VAL A 7 10.68 12.28 12.96
N ARG A 8 11.22 13.32 13.60
CA ARG A 8 10.46 14.53 13.96
C ARG A 8 9.69 15.08 12.76
N ASN A 9 8.40 15.30 12.95
CA ASN A 9 7.54 15.86 11.92
C ASN A 9 7.83 17.36 11.74
N LYS A 10 8.10 17.76 10.50
CA LYS A 10 8.31 19.16 10.11
C LYS A 10 7.09 19.79 9.44
N LYS A 11 6.04 19.00 9.16
CA LYS A 11 4.79 19.50 8.58
C LYS A 11 4.02 20.37 9.58
N LEU A 12 3.01 21.06 9.07
CA LEU A 12 2.11 21.93 9.84
C LEU A 12 1.09 21.13 10.65
N LEU A 13 0.70 19.97 10.13
CA LEU A 13 -0.20 19.03 10.80
C LEU A 13 0.57 17.82 11.34
N PRO A 14 0.20 17.32 12.52
CA PRO A 14 0.72 16.05 13.05
C PRO A 14 0.25 14.88 12.18
N ASP A 15 1.01 13.80 12.17
CA ASP A 15 0.56 12.54 11.58
C ASP A 15 -0.30 11.80 12.62
N LEU A 16 -1.57 11.57 12.27
CA LEU A 16 -2.56 10.92 13.14
C LEU A 16 -3.11 9.62 12.55
N ARG A 17 -2.54 9.16 11.42
CA ARG A 17 -3.03 7.99 10.67
C ARG A 17 -3.15 6.71 11.49
N LYS A 18 -2.38 6.57 12.57
CA LYS A 18 -2.41 5.41 13.47
C LYS A 18 -3.37 5.59 14.65
N GLU A 19 -3.66 6.83 15.02
CA GLU A 19 -4.42 7.14 16.23
C GLU A 19 -5.91 7.32 15.97
N GLY A 20 -6.28 7.86 14.81
CA GLY A 20 -7.67 8.19 14.53
C GLY A 20 -7.89 8.92 13.21
N GLU A 21 -9.12 9.39 13.04
CA GLU A 21 -9.60 10.06 11.84
C GLU A 21 -10.17 11.45 12.13
N LEU A 22 -10.03 12.33 11.15
CA LEU A 22 -10.63 13.65 11.15
C LEU A 22 -11.87 13.61 10.25
N LYS A 23 -13.05 13.88 10.81
CA LYS A 23 -14.30 13.96 10.03
C LYS A 23 -14.37 15.20 9.11
N LYS A 24 -13.53 16.20 9.37
CA LYS A 24 -13.46 17.46 8.63
C LYS A 24 -12.01 17.82 8.40
N ASP A 25 -11.74 18.45 7.27
CA ASP A 25 -10.42 18.98 6.97
C ASP A 25 -10.10 20.18 7.86
N ILE A 26 -8.85 20.22 8.32
CA ILE A 26 -8.34 21.35 9.10
C ILE A 26 -7.92 22.44 8.11
N VAL A 27 -8.59 23.58 8.17
CA VAL A 27 -8.21 24.76 7.39
C VAL A 27 -6.99 25.40 8.02
N LEU A 28 -5.86 25.38 7.31
CA LEU A 28 -4.63 26.03 7.72
C LEU A 28 -4.59 27.46 7.20
N SER A 29 -4.16 28.40 8.06
CA SER A 29 -4.01 29.81 7.66
C SER A 29 -2.78 30.06 6.80
N THR A 30 -1.76 29.20 6.89
CA THR A 30 -0.48 29.37 6.18
C THR A 30 0.05 28.06 5.65
N THR A 31 0.86 28.14 4.59
CA THR A 31 1.55 27.00 3.96
C THR A 31 2.93 26.75 4.56
N GLU A 32 3.51 27.78 5.20
CA GLU A 32 4.87 27.74 5.74
C GLU A 32 4.89 27.74 7.27
N LYS A 33 5.76 26.90 7.85
CA LYS A 33 5.87 26.75 9.30
C LYS A 33 6.41 28.00 10.01
N HIS A 34 7.35 28.67 9.36
CA HIS A 34 8.12 29.77 9.95
C HIS A 34 7.83 31.13 9.29
N GLY A 35 6.91 31.19 8.32
CA GLY A 35 6.56 32.42 7.60
C GLY A 35 5.72 33.41 8.42
N VAL A 36 5.30 33.05 9.64
CA VAL A 36 4.44 33.88 10.49
C VAL A 36 5.15 34.30 11.79
N SER A 37 4.77 35.47 12.29
CA SER A 37 5.20 36.01 13.59
C SER A 37 5.04 34.97 14.71
N THR A 38 5.98 34.95 15.65
CA THR A 38 6.04 33.93 16.70
C THR A 38 4.73 33.76 17.46
N GLY A 39 3.99 34.84 17.73
CA GLY A 39 2.71 34.80 18.43
C GLY A 39 1.58 34.12 17.66
N SER A 40 1.58 34.19 16.33
CA SER A 40 0.53 33.59 15.49
C SER A 40 0.86 32.16 15.03
N ARG A 41 2.02 31.61 15.42
CA ARG A 41 2.43 30.25 15.03
C ARG A 41 1.55 29.16 15.62
N LEU A 42 1.10 29.31 16.87
CA LEU A 42 0.20 28.34 17.51
C LEU A 42 -1.19 28.32 16.87
N PHE A 43 -1.64 29.46 16.37
CA PHE A 43 -2.89 29.57 15.63
C PHE A 43 -2.77 28.98 14.21
N SER A 44 -1.62 29.17 13.58
CA SER A 44 -1.41 28.74 12.19
C SER A 44 -1.08 27.26 12.04
N HIS A 45 -0.52 26.64 13.08
CA HIS A 45 -0.05 25.25 13.06
C HIS A 45 -0.60 24.47 14.24
N HIS A 46 -1.21 23.33 13.98
CA HIS A 46 -1.72 22.49 15.05
C HIS A 46 -0.62 21.61 15.66
N THR A 47 -0.56 21.59 16.98
CA THR A 47 0.20 20.60 17.75
C THR A 47 -0.60 19.31 17.87
N LEU A 48 0.10 18.20 18.16
CA LEU A 48 -0.52 16.90 18.41
C LEU A 48 -1.62 17.00 19.49
N ALA A 49 -1.32 17.65 20.62
CA ALA A 49 -2.29 17.87 21.69
C ALA A 49 -3.48 18.73 21.25
N SER A 50 -3.27 19.75 20.40
CA SER A 50 -4.38 20.58 19.92
C SER A 50 -5.32 19.82 18.98
N VAL A 51 -4.79 18.99 18.07
CA VAL A 51 -5.65 18.22 17.15
C VAL A 51 -6.47 17.19 17.90
N ARG A 52 -5.89 16.53 18.91
CA ARG A 52 -6.60 15.56 19.76
C ARG A 52 -7.80 16.16 20.51
N LYS A 53 -7.83 17.48 20.71
CA LYS A 53 -8.93 18.19 21.38
C LYS A 53 -9.98 18.73 20.41
N LEU A 54 -9.80 18.57 19.09
CA LEU A 54 -10.78 19.04 18.11
C LEU A 54 -12.03 18.16 18.18
N SER A 55 -13.21 18.78 18.09
CA SER A 55 -14.50 18.10 18.17
C SER A 55 -14.75 17.11 17.03
N PHE A 56 -14.06 17.28 15.90
CA PHE A 56 -14.17 16.41 14.72
C PHE A 56 -13.05 15.37 14.63
N TYR A 57 -12.15 15.31 15.60
CA TYR A 57 -11.15 14.24 15.72
C TYR A 57 -11.72 13.06 16.50
N HIS A 58 -11.62 11.86 15.94
CA HIS A 58 -12.13 10.63 16.54
C HIS A 58 -10.99 9.61 16.61
N PRO A 59 -10.50 9.26 17.82
CA PRO A 59 -9.50 8.21 17.96
C PRO A 59 -10.10 6.84 17.63
N PHE A 60 -9.29 5.93 17.11
CA PHE A 60 -9.69 4.53 16.86
C PHE A 60 -9.79 3.73 18.15
N PHE A 61 -8.91 4.02 19.09
CA PHE A 61 -8.86 3.41 20.40
C PHE A 61 -8.82 4.53 21.43
N LEU A 62 -9.75 4.51 22.38
CA LEU A 62 -9.77 5.41 23.52
C LEU A 62 -10.04 4.54 24.75
N PRO A 63 -9.18 4.58 25.78
CA PRO A 63 -9.49 3.94 27.05
C PRO A 63 -10.76 4.56 27.63
N ASP A 64 -11.73 3.73 27.98
CA ASP A 64 -13.02 4.21 28.52
C ASP A 64 -12.91 4.50 30.02
N ASP A 65 -12.10 3.71 30.73
CA ASP A 65 -11.88 3.85 32.16
C ASP A 65 -10.41 3.75 32.59
N ASN A 66 -10.18 3.85 33.90
CA ASN A 66 -8.84 3.75 34.47
C ASN A 66 -8.26 2.34 34.38
N LEU A 67 -9.11 1.31 34.34
CA LEU A 67 -8.66 -0.08 34.27
C LEU A 67 -8.05 -0.35 32.89
N ASP A 68 -8.65 0.15 31.82
CA ASP A 68 -8.11 0.04 30.47
C ASP A 68 -6.70 0.63 30.38
N VAL A 69 -6.47 1.79 30.99
CA VAL A 69 -5.14 2.44 31.03
C VAL A 69 -4.11 1.58 31.78
N ILE A 70 -4.52 0.89 32.84
CA ILE A 70 -3.65 0.00 33.61
C ILE A 70 -3.38 -1.28 32.81
N LEU A 71 -4.39 -1.84 32.14
CA LEU A 71 -4.25 -3.04 31.32
C LEU A 71 -3.37 -2.82 30.09
N THR A 72 -3.26 -1.58 29.60
CA THR A 72 -2.33 -1.23 28.50
C THR A 72 -0.90 -0.93 28.98
N SER A 73 -0.64 -0.91 30.29
CA SER A 73 0.70 -0.68 30.83
C SER A 73 1.68 -1.81 30.47
N THR A 74 2.97 -1.57 30.69
CA THR A 74 4.00 -2.59 30.47
C THR A 74 4.07 -3.63 31.58
N TYR A 75 3.42 -3.39 32.72
CA TYR A 75 3.49 -4.23 33.91
C TYR A 75 2.92 -5.63 33.67
N ASN A 76 3.70 -6.66 34.01
CA ASN A 76 3.22 -8.04 34.00
C ASN A 76 3.41 -8.74 35.37
N HIS A 77 2.28 -8.98 36.05
CA HIS A 77 2.23 -9.61 37.37
C HIS A 77 2.80 -11.04 37.41
N SER A 78 2.81 -11.76 36.29
CA SER A 78 3.30 -13.15 36.25
C SER A 78 4.83 -13.25 36.18
N THR A 79 5.49 -12.22 35.65
CA THR A 79 6.94 -12.25 35.35
C THR A 79 7.75 -11.30 36.21
N GLU A 80 7.17 -10.17 36.61
CA GLU A 80 7.89 -9.15 37.38
C GLU A 80 7.89 -9.46 38.87
N ARG A 81 9.05 -9.28 39.51
CA ARG A 81 9.23 -9.45 40.95
C ARG A 81 9.74 -8.13 41.52
N PHE A 82 8.99 -7.56 42.48
CA PHE A 82 9.25 -6.24 43.08
C PHE A 82 9.03 -5.05 42.14
N ALA A 83 7.91 -5.01 41.42
CA ALA A 83 7.54 -3.84 40.65
C ALA A 83 7.18 -2.66 41.56
N ASP A 84 7.54 -1.46 41.10
CA ASP A 84 7.16 -0.22 41.76
C ASP A 84 5.73 0.16 41.38
N LYS A 85 5.13 1.05 42.16
CA LYS A 85 3.77 1.55 41.86
C LYS A 85 3.68 2.29 40.53
N GLU A 86 4.80 2.84 40.07
CA GLU A 86 4.89 3.59 38.81
C GLU A 86 4.79 2.66 37.59
N ASP A 87 5.28 1.42 37.70
CA ASP A 87 5.28 0.44 36.60
C ASP A 87 3.85 0.07 36.16
N LEU A 88 2.90 0.10 37.10
CA LEU A 88 1.47 -0.13 36.85
C LEU A 88 0.86 0.89 35.87
N TYR A 89 1.44 2.08 35.77
CA TYR A 89 0.95 3.15 34.90
C TYR A 89 1.88 3.40 33.71
N LEU A 90 3.04 2.74 33.67
CA LEU A 90 4.04 2.96 32.63
C LEU A 90 3.52 2.42 31.30
N GLN A 91 3.21 3.34 30.39
CA GLN A 91 2.67 2.98 29.09
C GLN A 91 3.80 2.55 28.13
N PRO A 92 3.59 1.55 27.28
CA PRO A 92 4.57 1.01 26.33
C PRO A 92 5.20 2.08 25.42
N GLU A 93 4.43 3.07 24.96
CA GLU A 93 5.00 4.16 24.14
C GLU A 93 6.04 5.01 24.86
N THR A 94 6.06 5.01 26.20
CA THR A 94 7.01 5.77 27.01
C THR A 94 8.41 5.16 26.94
N ILE A 95 8.48 3.83 26.81
CA ILE A 95 9.72 3.05 26.67
C ILE A 95 10.13 2.94 25.19
N GLY A 96 9.31 3.47 24.27
CA GLY A 96 9.57 3.46 22.83
C GLY A 96 9.00 2.24 22.11
N CYS A 97 8.15 1.45 22.76
CA CYS A 97 7.37 0.43 22.07
C CYS A 97 6.36 1.07 21.13
N GLU A 98 6.13 0.44 19.98
CA GLU A 98 5.17 0.94 19.00
C GLU A 98 3.74 0.59 19.43
N THR A 99 2.94 1.62 19.73
CA THR A 99 1.50 1.47 20.01
C THR A 99 0.66 2.30 19.06
N TRP A 100 -0.66 2.28 19.26
CA TRP A 100 -1.60 3.11 18.52
C TRP A 100 -1.38 4.61 18.80
N ARG A 101 -0.92 4.98 20.01
CA ARG A 101 -0.74 6.36 20.47
C ARG A 101 0.69 6.85 20.28
N ARG A 102 0.89 8.02 19.69
CA ARG A 102 2.19 8.68 19.60
C ARG A 102 2.40 9.65 20.75
N LEU A 103 3.54 9.55 21.42
CA LEU A 103 3.90 10.49 22.48
C LEU A 103 4.40 11.83 21.95
N ARG A 104 5.09 11.82 20.80
CA ARG A 104 5.72 13.00 20.18
C ARG A 104 5.23 13.18 18.75
N ASN A 105 5.33 14.41 18.24
CA ASN A 105 5.01 14.71 16.83
C ASN A 105 6.12 14.17 15.90
N THR A 106 6.06 12.87 15.63
CA THR A 106 6.96 12.11 14.77
C THR A 106 6.18 11.47 13.61
N ASN A 107 6.87 11.24 12.51
CA ASN A 107 6.36 10.49 11.36
C ASN A 107 7.20 9.24 11.17
N ASP A 108 6.54 8.17 10.78
CA ASP A 108 7.19 6.89 10.48
C ASP A 108 7.75 6.94 9.06
N LYS A 109 9.09 6.91 8.96
CA LYS A 109 9.75 6.78 7.66
C LYS A 109 10.03 5.31 7.39
N ARG A 110 9.31 4.78 6.42
CA ARG A 110 9.63 3.46 5.86
C ARG A 110 11.00 3.53 5.18
N PRO A 111 11.81 2.47 5.29
CA PRO A 111 13.05 2.37 4.53
C PRO A 111 12.73 2.46 3.03
N PRO A 112 13.62 3.06 2.22
CA PRO A 112 13.41 3.12 0.79
C PRO A 112 13.25 1.70 0.26
N SER A 113 12.20 1.45 -0.52
CA SER A 113 12.05 0.19 -1.23
C SER A 113 13.31 -0.02 -2.08
N ARG A 114 13.95 -1.18 -1.95
CA ARG A 114 15.05 -1.53 -2.84
C ARG A 114 14.45 -1.71 -4.22
N VAL A 115 14.58 -0.70 -5.08
CA VAL A 115 14.25 -0.85 -6.49
C VAL A 115 15.22 -1.89 -7.02
N PRO A 116 14.76 -3.06 -7.50
CA PRO A 116 15.66 -4.01 -8.13
C PRO A 116 16.28 -3.29 -9.33
N MET A 117 17.58 -2.98 -9.22
CA MET A 117 18.37 -2.42 -10.31
C MET A 117 18.61 -3.54 -11.32
N GLY A 118 17.58 -3.84 -12.11
CA GLY A 118 17.59 -4.90 -13.11
C GLY A 118 16.18 -5.28 -13.51
N HIS A 119 15.84 -5.06 -14.78
CA HIS A 119 14.83 -5.90 -15.41
C HIS A 119 15.34 -7.35 -15.36
N PRO A 120 14.47 -8.36 -15.16
CA PRO A 120 14.92 -9.74 -15.24
C PRO A 120 15.58 -9.94 -16.59
N MET A 121 16.88 -10.29 -16.59
CA MET A 121 17.61 -10.60 -17.82
C MET A 121 16.95 -11.84 -18.43
N LYS A 122 16.03 -11.62 -19.38
CA LYS A 122 15.49 -12.69 -20.21
C LYS A 122 16.58 -13.04 -21.21
N ARG A 123 17.30 -14.14 -20.97
CA ARG A 123 18.26 -14.70 -21.92
C ARG A 123 17.46 -15.24 -23.11
N GLY A 124 17.24 -14.39 -24.10
CA GLY A 124 16.66 -14.80 -25.38
C GLY A 124 17.64 -15.71 -26.10
N GLY A 125 17.19 -16.90 -26.43
CA GLY A 125 17.91 -17.87 -27.24
C GLY A 125 16.91 -18.64 -28.08
N ILE A 126 17.37 -19.13 -29.23
CA ILE A 126 16.58 -20.03 -30.05
C ILE A 126 16.53 -21.38 -29.29
N THR A 127 15.34 -21.82 -28.87
CA THR A 127 15.17 -23.11 -28.18
C THR A 127 15.41 -24.31 -29.09
N GLU A 128 15.31 -24.12 -30.41
CA GLU A 128 15.45 -25.16 -31.42
C GLU A 128 16.23 -24.66 -32.63
N ARG A 129 17.34 -25.31 -32.98
CA ARG A 129 18.13 -24.98 -34.17
C ARG A 129 17.41 -25.47 -35.45
N LYS A 130 16.36 -24.78 -35.87
CA LYS A 130 15.72 -25.05 -37.16
C LYS A 130 16.62 -24.57 -38.29
N SER A 131 16.91 -25.48 -39.21
CA SER A 131 17.66 -25.17 -40.44
C SER A 131 16.92 -24.08 -41.24
N PRO A 132 17.63 -23.10 -41.83
CA PRO A 132 17.03 -22.09 -42.71
C PRO A 132 16.27 -22.70 -43.91
N PHE A 133 16.57 -23.95 -44.25
CA PHE A 133 15.95 -24.70 -45.34
C PHE A 133 14.72 -25.51 -44.92
N SER A 134 14.34 -25.49 -43.63
CA SER A 134 13.14 -26.15 -43.13
C SER A 134 11.91 -25.24 -43.33
N VAL A 135 11.60 -24.92 -44.59
CA VAL A 135 10.33 -24.27 -44.94
C VAL A 135 9.26 -25.35 -44.95
N LYS A 136 8.23 -25.22 -44.12
CA LYS A 136 7.06 -26.10 -44.14
C LYS A 136 6.25 -25.82 -45.41
N LEU A 137 6.69 -26.43 -46.51
CA LEU A 137 5.95 -26.40 -47.77
C LEU A 137 4.83 -27.45 -47.70
N MET A 138 3.63 -26.99 -48.04
CA MET A 138 2.38 -27.73 -48.24
C MET A 138 1.63 -28.23 -47.01
N ASN A 139 0.42 -27.66 -46.87
CA ASN A 139 -0.72 -28.27 -46.22
C ASN A 139 -1.02 -29.60 -46.93
N SER A 140 -0.86 -30.72 -46.24
CA SER A 140 -1.35 -32.02 -46.70
C SER A 140 -2.85 -32.09 -46.46
N GLY A 141 -3.66 -31.71 -47.46
CA GLY A 141 -5.13 -31.76 -47.39
C GLY A 141 -5.81 -31.53 -48.75
N VAL A 142 -6.97 -32.16 -48.93
CA VAL A 142 -7.59 -32.52 -50.22
C VAL A 142 -8.09 -31.31 -51.03
N HIS A 143 -7.50 -31.12 -52.21
CA HIS A 143 -7.93 -30.33 -53.38
C HIS A 143 -8.62 -28.98 -53.12
N SER A 144 -7.83 -27.90 -53.06
CA SER A 144 -8.34 -26.54 -53.21
C SER A 144 -8.36 -26.11 -54.68
N SER A 145 -9.37 -25.30 -55.03
CA SER A 145 -9.73 -24.78 -56.37
C SER A 145 -8.67 -23.91 -57.07
N GLN A 146 -7.48 -23.79 -56.51
CA GLN A 146 -6.34 -23.10 -57.13
C GLN A 146 -5.56 -24.01 -58.09
N THR A 147 -5.84 -25.32 -58.11
CA THR A 147 -5.12 -26.34 -58.90
C THR A 147 -5.89 -26.87 -60.13
N ASN A 148 -7.11 -26.41 -60.39
CA ASN A 148 -7.87 -26.84 -61.57
C ASN A 148 -8.63 -25.66 -62.23
N PRO A 149 -8.06 -25.00 -63.25
CA PRO A 149 -8.71 -23.90 -63.98
C PRO A 149 -9.69 -24.41 -65.06
N GLY A 150 -10.39 -25.52 -64.82
CA GLY A 150 -11.29 -26.06 -65.85
C GLY A 150 -11.94 -27.39 -65.48
N TYR A 151 -12.93 -27.39 -64.58
CA TYR A 151 -13.97 -28.41 -64.63
C TYR A 151 -15.30 -27.89 -64.03
N SER A 152 -16.32 -27.90 -64.88
CA SER A 152 -17.68 -27.39 -64.67
C SER A 152 -18.57 -28.50 -64.11
N ARG A 153 -19.24 -28.27 -62.97
CA ARG A 153 -20.56 -28.85 -62.69
C ARG A 153 -21.44 -27.78 -62.02
N GLN A 154 -22.53 -27.44 -62.70
CA GLN A 154 -23.50 -26.44 -62.26
C GLN A 154 -24.25 -26.87 -60.99
N PRO A 155 -24.72 -25.90 -60.18
CA PRO A 155 -25.19 -26.08 -58.80
C PRO A 155 -26.66 -26.49 -58.65
N ALA A 156 -27.35 -26.85 -59.74
CA ALA A 156 -28.78 -27.18 -59.70
C ALA A 156 -28.99 -28.64 -60.12
N GLY A 157 -29.61 -29.44 -59.24
CA GLY A 157 -30.05 -30.79 -59.54
C GLY A 157 -31.04 -30.79 -60.71
N GLY A 158 -30.51 -31.03 -61.92
CA GLY A 158 -31.27 -31.05 -63.17
C GLY A 158 -31.98 -32.40 -63.36
N ALA A 159 -33.29 -32.39 -63.14
CA ALA A 159 -34.35 -33.18 -63.75
C ALA A 159 -34.21 -34.73 -63.84
N ILE A 160 -34.98 -35.41 -62.97
CA ILE A 160 -36.00 -36.47 -63.23
C ILE A 160 -36.13 -36.96 -64.71
N PHE A 161 -36.29 -38.24 -65.11
CA PHE A 161 -37.23 -39.31 -64.72
C PHE A 161 -36.88 -40.69 -65.38
N PHE A 162 -37.46 -41.77 -64.80
CA PHE A 162 -37.88 -43.11 -65.30
C PHE A 162 -37.01 -43.89 -66.32
N TYR A 163 -36.62 -45.12 -65.96
CA TYR A 163 -37.24 -46.41 -66.37
C TYR A 163 -37.06 -47.44 -65.25
#